data_AF-R8DAY8-F1
#
_entry.id   AF-R8DAY8-F1
#
_cell.length_a   1.000
_cell.length_b   1.000
_cell.length_c   1.000
_cell.angle_alpha   90.00
_cell.angle_beta   90.00
_cell.angle_gamma   90.00
#
_symmetry.space_group_name_H-M   'P 1'
#
loop_
_entity.id
_entity.type
_entity.pdbx_description
1 polymer ?
#
loop_
_entity_poly.entity_id
_entity_poly.type
_entity_poly.pdbx_seq_one_letter_code
_entity_poly.pdbx_strand_id
1 'polypeptide(L)' 'MSMTEFMKFVKCENEGVFDIKQMYSAEKAFKKMQNHRNLHLAYMGMRVNVAGKWGTIVGN' A
#
# COMPACT_ATOMS: atom_id res chain seq x y z
N MET A 1 -19.22 -19.96 -15.52
CA MET A 1 -19.99 -18.95 -14.76
C MET A 1 -20.14 -17.73 -15.65
N SER A 2 -21.37 -17.36 -15.99
CA SER A 2 -21.62 -16.15 -16.77
C SER A 2 -21.36 -14.90 -15.92
N MET A 3 -21.13 -13.76 -16.56
CA MET A 3 -20.91 -12.50 -15.82
C MET A 3 -22.12 -12.13 -14.94
N THR A 4 -23.32 -12.50 -15.40
CA THR A 4 -24.58 -12.34 -14.65
C THR A 4 -24.66 -13.23 -13.41
N GLU A 5 -24.13 -14.46 -13.46
CA GLU A 5 -24.03 -15.32 -12.28
C GLU A 5 -22.99 -14.79 -11.30
N PHE A 6 -21.84 -14.29 -11.80
CA PHE A 6 -20.79 -13.72 -10.97
C PHE A 6 -21.27 -12.48 -10.19
N MET A 7 -22.02 -11.58 -10.83
CA MET A 7 -22.54 -10.37 -10.18
C MET A 7 -23.54 -10.65 -9.04
N LYS A 8 -24.18 -11.82 -8.99
CA LYS A 8 -25.05 -12.20 -7.86
C LYS A 8 -24.27 -12.38 -6.55
N PHE A 9 -22.96 -12.64 -6.64
CA PHE A 9 -22.08 -12.88 -5.49
C PHE A 9 -21.18 -11.68 -5.16
N VAL A 10 -21.15 -10.65 -6.01
CA VAL A 10 -20.31 -9.47 -5.80
C VAL A 10 -21.16 -8.29 -5.40
N LYS A 11 -20.93 -7.77 -4.20
CA LYS A 11 -21.54 -6.54 -3.71
C LYS A 11 -20.46 -5.46 -3.68
N CYS A 12 -20.70 -4.35 -4.36
CA CYS A 12 -19.82 -3.18 -4.31
C CYS A 12 -20.42 -2.19 -3.30
N GLU A 13 -19.66 -1.86 -2.27
CA GLU A 13 -20.04 -0.89 -1.24
C GLU A 13 -19.05 0.28 -1.26
N ASN A 14 -19.58 1.50 -1.11
CA ASN A 14 -18.76 2.71 -1.02
C ASN A 14 -18.37 2.94 0.44
N GLU A 15 -17.16 2.54 0.78
CA GLU A 15 -16.57 2.66 2.13
C GLU A 15 -16.04 4.08 2.44
N GLY A 16 -16.23 5.05 1.54
CA GLY A 16 -15.79 6.43 1.71
C GLY A 16 -14.34 6.69 1.27
N VAL A 17 -13.75 7.76 1.80
CA VAL A 17 -12.37 8.18 1.44
C VAL A 17 -11.38 7.34 2.24
N PHE A 18 -10.62 6.51 1.53
CA PHE A 18 -9.57 5.69 2.13
C PHE A 18 -8.37 6.56 2.55
N ASP A 19 -8.11 6.67 3.86
CA ASP A 19 -6.92 7.35 4.37
C ASP A 19 -5.69 6.45 4.18
N ILE A 20 -4.83 6.80 3.23
CA ILE A 20 -3.61 6.05 2.93
C ILE A 20 -2.68 5.91 4.14
N LYS A 21 -2.80 6.79 5.16
CA LYS A 21 -2.06 6.66 6.42
C LYS A 21 -2.44 5.39 7.17
N GLN A 22 -3.63 4.84 6.95
CA GLN A 22 -4.04 3.55 7.52
C GLN A 22 -3.24 2.36 6.94
N MET A 23 -2.66 2.51 5.74
CA MET A 23 -1.71 1.52 5.21
C MET A 23 -0.32 1.66 5.81
N TYR A 24 -0.02 2.77 6.50
CA TYR A 24 1.33 2.99 7.01
C TYR A 24 1.64 2.04 8.15
N SER A 25 2.74 1.29 8.02
CA SER A 25 3.27 0.49 9.10
C SER A 25 3.73 1.38 10.26
N ALA A 26 3.95 0.79 11.44
CA ALA A 26 4.50 1.52 12.57
C ALA A 26 5.85 2.16 12.20
N GLU A 27 5.96 3.48 12.35
CA GLU A 27 7.14 4.26 11.95
C GLU A 27 8.45 3.73 12.57
N LYS A 28 8.38 3.24 13.82
CA LYS A 28 9.51 2.63 14.52
C LYS A 28 10.02 1.37 13.81
N ALA A 29 9.13 0.55 13.28
CA ALA A 29 9.50 -0.65 12.53
C ALA A 29 10.13 -0.29 11.18
N PHE A 30 9.55 0.70 10.48
CA PHE A 30 10.11 1.21 9.23
C PHE A 30 11.52 1.79 9.43
N LYS A 31 11.73 2.64 10.44
CA LYS A 31 13.05 3.21 10.78
C LYS A 31 14.09 2.14 11.12
N LYS A 32 13.69 1.06 11.81
CA LYS A 32 14.58 -0.07 12.09
C LYS A 32 15.04 -0.75 10.80
N MET A 33 14.12 -1.02 9.86
CA MET A 33 14.44 -1.59 8.56
C MET A 33 15.33 -0.64 7.74
N GLN A 34 14.99 0.64 7.72
CA GLN A 34 15.72 1.69 7.01
C GLN A 34 17.19 1.72 7.42
N ASN A 35 17.47 1.71 8.71
CA ASN A 35 18.83 1.70 9.25
C ASN A 35 19.54 0.36 8.94
N HIS A 36 18.84 -0.76 9.09
CA HIS A 36 19.41 -2.08 8.83
C HIS A 36 19.82 -2.27 7.36
N ARG A 37 19.05 -1.71 6.42
CA ARG A 37 19.30 -1.80 4.97
C ARG A 37 20.05 -0.60 4.39
N ASN A 38 20.47 0.36 5.22
CA ASN A 38 21.14 1.61 4.81
C ASN A 38 20.33 2.43 3.77
N LEU A 39 19.02 2.52 3.96
CA LEU A 39 18.07 3.19 3.04
C LEU A 39 17.64 4.59 3.55
N HIS A 40 18.59 5.41 4.00
CA HIS A 40 18.30 6.69 4.68
C HIS A 40 17.45 7.70 3.88
N LEU A 41 17.39 7.57 2.56
CA LEU A 41 16.57 8.41 1.69
C LEU A 41 15.10 7.97 1.61
N ALA A 42 14.77 6.75 2.02
CA ALA A 42 13.42 6.20 1.95
C ALA A 42 12.54 6.70 3.10
N TYR A 43 11.28 7.05 2.82
CA TYR A 43 10.28 7.41 3.84
C TYR A 43 8.91 6.85 3.47
N MET A 44 8.04 6.65 4.47
CA MET A 44 6.66 6.22 4.21
C MET A 44 5.90 7.35 3.50
N GLY A 45 5.21 7.03 2.41
CA GLY A 45 4.62 7.98 1.48
C GLY A 45 5.51 8.32 0.28
N MET A 46 6.77 7.88 0.26
CA MET A 46 7.66 8.08 -0.89
C MET A 46 7.15 7.30 -2.12
N ARG A 47 7.09 7.99 -3.26
CA ARG A 47 6.80 7.37 -4.56
C ARG A 47 8.07 6.73 -5.13
N VAL A 48 7.97 5.46 -5.52
CA VAL A 48 9.09 4.69 -6.08
C VAL A 48 8.67 4.00 -7.36
N ASN A 49 9.60 3.90 -8.32
CA ASN A 49 9.41 3.09 -9.51
C ASN A 49 10.17 1.77 -9.33
N VAL A 50 9.46 0.65 -9.44
CA VAL A 50 10.03 -0.70 -9.36
C VAL A 50 9.68 -1.44 -10.64
N ALA A 51 10.69 -1.73 -11.46
CA ALA A 51 10.53 -2.44 -12.74
C ALA A 51 9.43 -1.85 -13.64
N GLY A 52 9.37 -0.52 -13.75
CA GLY A 52 8.40 0.19 -14.58
C GLY A 52 7.03 0.42 -13.92
N LYS A 53 6.82 -0.06 -12.69
CA LYS A 53 5.58 0.13 -11.94
C LYS A 53 5.77 1.15 -10.82
N TRP A 54 4.87 2.12 -10.75
CA TRP A 54 4.88 3.11 -9.68
C TRP A 54 4.18 2.58 -8.42
N GLY A 55 4.89 2.61 -7.30
CA GLY A 55 4.37 2.28 -5.98
C GLY A 55 4.55 3.41 -4.98
N THR A 56 3.95 3.25 -3.82
CA THR A 56 4.14 4.11 -2.66
C THR A 56 4.66 3.25 -1.51
N ILE A 57 5.74 3.67 -0.85
CA ILE A 57 6.24 2.97 0.32
C ILE A 57 5.23 3.18 1.45
N VAL A 58 4.58 2.12 1.89
CA VAL A 58 3.65 2.17 3.04
C VAL A 58 4.25 1.54 4.29
N GLY A 59 5.35 0.79 4.19
CA GLY A 59 5.93 0.17 5.38
C GLY A 59 6.96 -0.90 5.10
N ASN A 60 7.36 -1.58 6.18
CA ASN A 60 8.24 -2.76 6.13
C ASN A 60 7.47 -4.00 5.70
#